data_AF-A0A1M6US94-F1
#
_entry.id   AF-A0A1M6US94-F1
#
_cell.length_a   1.000
_cell.length_b   1.000
_cell.length_c   1.000
_cell.angle_alpha   90.00
_cell.angle_beta   90.00
_cell.angle_gamma   90.00
#
_symmetry.space_group_name_H-M   'P 1'
#
loop_
_entity.id
_entity.type
_entity.pdbx_description
1 polymer ?
#
loop_
_entity_poly.entity_id
_entity_poly.type
_entity_poly.pdbx_seq_one_letter_code
_entity_poly.pdbx_strand_id
1 'polypeptide(L)' 'MNAILYIHGKGSSAMESEYYKPLFPDCEVIGLDYQTFNPWDTGMEIYDAVNGVLG' A
#
# COMPACT_ATOMS: atom_id res chain seq x y z
N MET A 1 -3.09 16.16 4.12
CA MET A 1 -2.30 15.39 3.15
C MET A 1 -3.11 14.16 2.83
N ASN A 2 -3.26 13.81 1.55
CA ASN A 2 -3.98 12.60 1.15
C ASN A 2 -2.96 11.55 0.70
N ALA A 3 -3.18 10.29 1.05
CA ALA A 3 -2.32 9.19 0.66
C ALA A 3 -3.13 8.13 -0.09
N ILE A 4 -2.47 7.43 -1.02
CA ILE A 4 -3.00 6.25 -1.68
C ILE A 4 -2.11 5.07 -1.32
N LEU A 5 -2.71 4.05 -0.73
CA LEU A 5 -2.03 2.80 -0.42
C LEU A 5 -2.28 1.80 -1.55
N TYR A 6 -1.22 1.41 -2.25
CA TYR A 6 -1.22 0.35 -3.26
C TYR A 6 -0.93 -0.99 -2.60
N ILE A 7 -1.81 -1.97 -2.82
CA ILE A 7 -1.64 -3.36 -2.39
C ILE A 7 -1.39 -4.22 -3.63
N HIS A 8 -0.22 -4.85 -3.71
CA HIS A 8 0.14 -5.65 -4.88
C HIS A 8 -0.62 -6.98 -4.92
N GLY A 9 -0.73 -7.57 -6.11
CA GLY A 9 -1.26 -8.92 -6.27
C GLY A 9 -0.22 -10.01 -5.98
N LYS A 10 -0.66 -11.27 -5.98
CA LYS A 10 0.24 -12.43 -5.86
C LYS A 10 1.28 -12.43 -6.99
N GLY A 11 2.57 -12.51 -6.64
CA GLY A 11 3.68 -12.58 -7.59
C GLY A 11 4.09 -11.24 -8.20
N SER A 12 3.49 -10.14 -7.74
CA SER A 12 3.84 -8.77 -8.06
C SER A 12 4.63 -8.14 -6.90
N SER A 13 4.99 -6.86 -7.01
CA SER A 13 5.76 -6.10 -6.02
C SER A 13 5.08 -4.78 -5.68
N ALA A 14 5.25 -4.35 -4.43
CA ALA A 14 4.89 -3.01 -3.98
C ALA A 14 5.52 -1.88 -4.82
N MET A 15 6.66 -2.14 -5.48
CA MET A 15 7.32 -1.16 -6.37
C MET A 15 6.45 -0.73 -7.55
N GLU A 16 5.44 -1.51 -7.93
CA GLU A 16 4.50 -1.10 -8.98
C GLU A 16 3.70 0.16 -8.60
N SER A 17 3.63 0.51 -7.31
CA SER A 17 3.06 1.78 -6.83
C SER A 17 3.67 3.02 -7.51
N GLU A 18 4.96 2.96 -7.89
CA GLU A 18 5.66 4.07 -8.56
C GLU A 18 5.03 4.44 -9.91
N TYR A 19 4.45 3.48 -10.63
CA TYR A 19 3.76 3.74 -11.90
C TYR A 19 2.49 4.57 -11.73
N TYR A 20 1.90 4.58 -10.54
CA TYR A 20 0.66 5.31 -10.24
C TYR A 20 0.92 6.72 -9.71
N LYS A 21 2.13 7.05 -9.23
CA LYS A 21 2.48 8.42 -8.76
C LYS A 21 2.08 9.52 -9.74
N PRO A 22 2.34 9.43 -11.06
CA PRO A 22 1.97 10.49 -12.00
C PRO A 22 0.45 10.70 -12.14
N LEU A 23 -0.38 9.72 -11.78
CA LEU A 23 -1.84 9.82 -11.85
C LEU A 23 -2.44 10.58 -10.67
N PHE A 24 -1.70 10.67 -9.55
CA PHE A 24 -2.16 11.27 -8.30
C PHE A 24 -1.14 12.30 -7.79
N PRO A 25 -0.90 13.40 -8.53
CA PRO A 25 0.16 14.36 -8.21
C PRO A 25 -0.02 15.05 -6.85
N ASP A 26 -1.25 15.10 -6.33
CA ASP A 26 -1.58 15.72 -5.05
C ASP A 26 -1.65 14.71 -3.88
N CYS A 27 -1.33 13.43 -4.13
CA CYS A 27 -1.35 12.38 -3.12
C CYS A 27 0.03 11.73 -2.97
N GLU A 28 0.36 11.31 -1.75
CA GLU A 28 1.48 10.41 -1.52
C GLU A 28 1.06 8.97 -1.89
N VAL A 29 1.66 8.39 -2.93
CA VAL A 29 1.39 7.00 -3.32
C VAL A 29 2.42 6.09 -2.65
N ILE A 30 1.94 5.16 -1.83
CA ILE A 30 2.74 4.25 -1.01
C ILE A 30 2.42 2.81 -1.43
N GLY A 31 3.43 2.01 -1.75
CA GLY A 31 3.27 0.57 -1.95
C GLY A 31 3.46 -0.20 -0.65
N LEU A 32 2.49 -1.04 -0.27
CA LEU A 32 2.65 -1.98 0.84
C LEU A 32 3.22 -3.31 0.35
N ASP A 33 4.40 -3.68 0.83
CA ASP A 33 5.02 -4.98 0.59
C ASP A 33 4.64 -5.94 1.72
N TYR A 34 3.41 -6.46 1.67
CA TYR A 34 2.90 -7.34 2.72
C TYR A 34 3.60 -8.70 2.67
N GLN A 35 3.95 -9.25 3.83
CA GLN A 35 4.75 -10.49 3.90
C GLN A 35 3.91 -11.73 4.21
N THR A 36 2.66 -11.56 4.62
CA THR A 36 1.76 -12.65 4.99
C THR A 36 0.97 -13.18 3.79
N PHE A 37 0.50 -14.44 3.91
CA PHE A 37 -0.21 -15.10 2.81
C PHE A 37 -1.73 -15.18 3.02
N ASN A 38 -2.20 -15.26 4.26
CA ASN A 38 -3.62 -15.41 4.53
C ASN A 38 -4.30 -14.03 4.67
N PRO A 39 -5.58 -13.91 4.27
CA PRO A 39 -6.26 -12.61 4.26
C PRO A 39 -6.36 -11.93 5.63
N TRP A 40 -6.45 -12.70 6.72
CA TRP A 40 -6.62 -12.15 8.06
C TRP A 40 -5.35 -11.46 8.54
N ASP A 41 -4.20 -12.10 8.33
CA ASP A 41 -2.90 -11.56 8.69
C ASP A 41 -2.52 -10.41 7.77
N THR A 42 -2.76 -10.53 6.46
CA THR A 42 -2.51 -9.43 5.51
C THR A 42 -3.41 -8.23 5.83
N GLY A 43 -4.64 -8.49 6.26
CA GLY A 43 -5.56 -7.44 6.73
C GLY A 43 -5.01 -6.64 7.91
N MET A 44 -4.27 -7.28 8.83
CA MET A 44 -3.61 -6.58 9.93
C MET A 44 -2.46 -5.69 9.43
N GLU A 45 -1.62 -6.18 8.52
CA GLU A 45 -0.56 -5.35 7.92
C GLU A 45 -1.13 -4.12 7.21
N ILE A 46 -2.26 -4.28 6.49
CA ILE A 46 -2.95 -3.16 5.84
C ILE A 46 -3.50 -2.18 6.89
N TYR A 47 -4.12 -2.69 7.95
CA TYR A 47 -4.66 -1.86 9.02
C TYR A 47 -3.56 -1.04 9.71
N ASP A 48 -2.43 -1.68 10.03
CA ASP A 48 -1.30 -1.02 10.66
C ASP A 48 -0.68 0.02 9.72
N ALA A 49 -0.54 -0.27 8.42
CA ALA A 49 -0.07 0.68 7.43
C ALA A 49 -0.97 1.92 7.34
N VAL A 50 -2.29 1.74 7.31
CA VAL A 50 -3.24 2.86 7.27
C VAL A 50 -3.14 3.72 8.52
N ASN A 51 -3.08 3.11 9.71
CA ASN A 51 -2.99 3.88 10.96
C ASN A 51 -1.60 4.49 11.20
N GLY A 52 -0.53 3.89 10.67
CA GLY A 52 0.82 4.47 10.70
C GLY A 52 1.00 5.65 9.74
N VAL A 53 0.26 5.68 8.63
CA VAL A 53 0.24 6.80 7.67
C VAL A 53 -0.65 7.95 8.15
N LEU A 54 -1.70 7.65 8.93
CA LEU A 54 -2.63 8.63 9.50
C LEU A 54 -2.31 9.04 10.95
N GLY A 55 -1.25 8.47 11.52
CA GLY A 55 -0.77 8.71 12.89
C GLY A 55 0.07 9.98 13.02
#